data_AF-D2CW50-F1
#
_entry.id   AF-D2CW50-F1
#
_cell.length_a   1.000
_cell.length_b   1.000
_cell.length_c   1.000
_cell.angle_alpha   90.00
_cell.angle_beta   90.00
_cell.angle_gamma   90.00
#
_symmetry.space_group_name_H-M   'P 1'
#
loop_
_entity.id
_entity.type
_entity.pdbx_description
1 polymer ?
#
loop_
_entity_poly.entity_id
_entity_poly.type
_entity_poly.pdbx_seq_one_letter_code
_entity_poly.pdbx_strand_id
1 'polypeptide(L)'
;MVAATVFFFLSMNNFDRKWRTSILVSGLITFIAAVHYWYMRDYWAANGESPTFFRYVDWILTVPLMCVEFYLILKVAGAKKALMWKLIALSVIMLVTGYLGETVYRDQAQIWGLISGIAYFVIVYEIWLGGANKLAREAGGAVLSAHRTLCWFVLVGWAIYP
;
A
#
# COMPACT_ATOMS: atom_id res chain seq x y z
N MET A 1 -11.01 -9.78 -4.43
CA MET A 1 -10.10 -9.05 -5.34
C MET A 1 -10.65 -8.93 -6.74
N VAL A 2 -10.96 -10.03 -7.45
CA VAL A 2 -11.53 -10.01 -8.82
C VAL A 2 -12.73 -9.08 -8.99
N ALA A 3 -13.74 -9.17 -8.10
CA ALA A 3 -14.92 -8.32 -8.18
C ALA A 3 -14.58 -6.82 -8.08
N ALA A 4 -13.63 -6.45 -7.22
CA ALA A 4 -13.17 -5.07 -7.09
C ALA A 4 -12.40 -4.61 -8.34
N THR A 5 -11.58 -5.47 -8.94
CA THR A 5 -10.90 -5.18 -10.21
C THR A 5 -11.90 -4.86 -11.31
N VAL A 6 -12.91 -5.71 -11.49
CA VAL A 6 -13.98 -5.49 -12.47
C VAL A 6 -14.71 -4.18 -12.17
N PHE A 7 -15.06 -3.95 -10.91
CA PHE A 7 -15.71 -2.70 -10.49
C PHE A 7 -14.86 -1.46 -10.85
N PHE A 8 -13.57 -1.44 -10.49
CA PHE A 8 -12.71 -0.27 -10.75
C PHE A 8 -12.50 -0.01 -12.24
N PHE A 9 -12.24 -1.05 -13.05
CA PHE A 9 -12.05 -0.86 -14.49
C PHE A 9 -13.34 -0.45 -15.21
N LEU A 10 -14.49 -1.03 -14.86
CA LEU A 10 -15.77 -0.67 -15.49
C LEU A 10 -16.31 0.68 -15.01
N SER A 11 -16.01 1.09 -13.78
CA SER A 11 -16.47 2.38 -13.23
C SER A 11 -15.59 3.58 -13.63
N MET A 12 -14.41 3.36 -14.22
CA MET A 12 -13.45 4.42 -14.51
C MET A 12 -14.02 5.61 -15.29
N ASN A 13 -14.93 5.36 -16.24
CA ASN A 13 -15.55 6.42 -17.04
C ASN A 13 -16.59 7.24 -16.28
N ASN A 14 -17.07 6.76 -15.13
CA ASN A 14 -18.03 7.45 -14.27
C ASN A 14 -17.37 8.50 -13.36
N PHE A 15 -16.03 8.56 -13.34
CA PHE A 15 -15.28 9.53 -12.54
C PHE A 15 -14.66 10.64 -13.40
N ASP A 16 -14.52 11.82 -12.79
CA ASP A 16 -13.82 12.96 -13.38
C ASP A 16 -12.42 12.57 -13.85
N ARG A 17 -11.96 13.19 -14.94
CA ARG A 17 -10.64 12.92 -15.53
C ARG A 17 -9.48 12.99 -14.54
N LYS A 18 -9.57 13.88 -13.54
CA LYS A 18 -8.54 14.03 -12.49
C LYS A 18 -8.39 12.81 -11.57
N TRP A 19 -9.43 11.98 -11.44
CA TRP A 19 -9.45 10.80 -10.58
C TRP A 19 -9.22 9.49 -11.32
N ARG A 20 -9.35 9.47 -12.66
CA ARG A 20 -9.25 8.23 -13.45
C ARG A 20 -7.95 7.47 -13.24
N THR A 21 -6.83 8.17 -13.05
CA THR A 21 -5.55 7.53 -12.75
C THR A 21 -5.57 6.83 -11.39
N SER A 22 -6.23 7.40 -10.39
CA SER A 22 -6.38 6.79 -9.06
C SER A 22 -7.28 5.54 -9.11
N ILE A 23 -8.38 5.61 -9.87
CA ILE A 23 -9.24 4.45 -10.14
C ILE A 23 -8.49 3.34 -10.90
N LEU A 24 -7.67 3.70 -11.90
CA LEU A 24 -6.83 2.76 -12.63
C LEU A 24 -5.83 2.06 -11.70
N VAL A 25 -5.13 2.82 -10.85
CA VAL A 25 -4.16 2.26 -9.88
C VAL A 25 -4.86 1.33 -8.89
N SER A 26 -6.05 1.69 -8.40
CA SER A 26 -6.87 0.82 -7.54
C SER A 26 -7.27 -0.50 -8.25
N GLY A 27 -7.63 -0.41 -9.54
CA GLY A 27 -7.87 -1.58 -10.38
C GLY A 27 -6.64 -2.47 -10.54
N LEU A 28 -5.46 -1.87 -10.75
CA LEU A 28 -4.19 -2.61 -10.85
C LEU A 28 -3.81 -3.30 -9.54
N ILE A 29 -3.93 -2.61 -8.40
CA ILE A 29 -3.65 -3.20 -7.07
C ILE A 29 -4.52 -4.43 -6.85
N THR A 30 -5.83 -4.28 -7.04
CA THR A 30 -6.77 -5.40 -6.84
C THR A 30 -6.57 -6.52 -7.85
N PHE A 31 -6.15 -6.21 -9.08
CA PHE A 31 -5.85 -7.22 -10.09
C PHE A 31 -4.61 -8.04 -9.74
N ILE A 32 -3.52 -7.36 -9.38
CA ILE A 32 -2.27 -8.02 -8.95
C ILE A 32 -2.56 -8.92 -7.75
N ALA A 33 -3.28 -8.40 -6.74
CA ALA A 33 -3.68 -9.17 -5.57
C ALA A 33 -4.55 -10.38 -5.98
N ALA A 34 -5.51 -10.21 -6.90
CA ALA A 34 -6.35 -11.32 -7.35
C ALA A 34 -5.53 -12.48 -7.94
N VAL A 35 -4.57 -12.16 -8.80
CA VAL A 35 -3.67 -13.15 -9.42
C VAL A 35 -2.83 -13.85 -8.35
N HIS A 36 -2.20 -13.09 -7.45
CA HIS A 36 -1.36 -13.67 -6.41
C HIS A 36 -2.16 -14.51 -5.41
N TYR A 37 -3.38 -14.11 -5.05
CA TYR A 37 -4.26 -14.92 -4.20
C TYR A 37 -4.64 -16.26 -4.83
N TRP A 38 -4.79 -16.34 -6.15
CA TRP A 38 -4.97 -17.64 -6.82
C TRP A 38 -3.73 -18.51 -6.72
N TYR A 39 -2.55 -17.97 -7.00
CA TYR A 39 -1.30 -18.73 -6.84
C TYR A 39 -1.07 -19.20 -5.41
N MET A 40 -1.36 -18.35 -4.43
CA MET A 40 -1.24 -18.70 -3.02
C MET A 40 -2.23 -19.79 -2.61
N ARG A 41 -3.48 -19.72 -3.08
CA ARG A 41 -4.50 -20.74 -2.84
C ARG A 41 -4.06 -22.10 -3.40
N ASP A 42 -3.61 -22.10 -4.64
CA ASP A 42 -3.22 -23.34 -5.33
C ASP A 42 -1.94 -23.93 -4.69
N TYR A 43 -0.99 -23.09 -4.28
CA TYR A 43 0.17 -23.51 -3.51
C TYR A 43 -0.23 -24.15 -2.17
N TRP A 44 -1.12 -23.51 -1.41
CA TRP A 44 -1.59 -24.04 -0.14
C TRP A 44 -2.33 -25.37 -0.32
N ALA A 45 -3.18 -25.49 -1.34
CA ALA A 45 -3.89 -26.73 -1.64
C ALA A 45 -2.94 -27.90 -1.98
N ALA A 46 -1.80 -27.61 -2.61
CA ALA A 46 -0.81 -28.62 -2.98
C ALA A 46 0.17 -28.97 -1.85
N ASN A 47 0.55 -28.00 -1.01
CA ASN A 47 1.66 -28.15 -0.05
C ASN A 47 1.22 -28.13 1.42
N GLY A 48 0.00 -27.69 1.74
CA GLY A 48 -0.49 -27.57 3.12
C GLY A 48 0.12 -26.41 3.92
N GLU A 49 0.94 -25.56 3.30
CA GLU A 49 1.67 -24.47 3.96
C GLU A 49 1.37 -23.11 3.31
N SER A 50 1.51 -22.04 4.11
CA SER A 50 1.34 -20.66 3.64
C SER A 50 2.58 -20.19 2.87
N PRO A 51 2.45 -19.75 1.60
CA PRO A 51 3.59 -19.31 0.80
C PRO A 51 3.99 -17.86 1.13
N THR A 52 4.85 -17.69 2.13
CA THR A 52 5.37 -16.35 2.52
C THR A 52 5.99 -15.60 1.34
N PHE A 53 6.74 -16.27 0.46
CA PHE A 53 7.37 -15.60 -0.68
C PHE A 53 6.33 -14.98 -1.64
N PHE A 54 5.22 -15.66 -1.95
CA PHE A 54 4.18 -15.10 -2.81
C PHE A 54 3.49 -13.90 -2.17
N ARG A 55 3.32 -13.89 -0.84
CA ARG A 55 2.79 -12.72 -0.11
C ARG A 55 3.71 -11.52 -0.28
N TYR A 56 5.02 -11.69 -0.10
CA TYR A 56 5.97 -10.58 -0.23
C TYR A 56 6.15 -10.11 -1.69
N VAL A 57 6.02 -10.99 -2.68
CA VAL A 57 5.97 -10.59 -4.09
C VAL A 57 4.71 -9.76 -4.39
N ASP A 58 3.55 -10.15 -3.86
CA ASP A 58 2.33 -9.34 -3.99
C ASP A 58 2.53 -7.97 -3.32
N TRP A 59 3.04 -7.93 -2.10
CA TRP A 59 3.22 -6.69 -1.34
C TRP A 59 4.25 -5.75 -1.96
N ILE A 60 5.39 -6.25 -2.46
CA ILE A 60 6.40 -5.38 -3.08
C ILE A 60 5.89 -4.73 -4.37
N LEU A 61 4.86 -5.29 -5.00
CA LEU A 61 4.20 -4.71 -6.16
C LEU A 61 3.04 -3.79 -5.76
N THR A 62 2.18 -4.23 -4.84
CA THR A 62 0.94 -3.52 -4.48
C THR A 62 1.18 -2.35 -3.52
N VAL A 63 2.12 -2.47 -2.57
CA VAL A 63 2.38 -1.43 -1.58
C VAL A 63 2.95 -0.15 -2.21
N PRO A 64 3.96 -0.19 -3.11
CA PRO A 64 4.39 1.01 -3.82
C PRO A 64 3.26 1.65 -4.65
N LEU A 65 2.36 0.85 -5.24
CA LEU A 65 1.19 1.37 -5.94
C LEU A 65 0.20 2.06 -4.98
N MET A 66 0.03 1.55 -3.75
CA MET A 66 -0.73 2.26 -2.70
C MET A 66 -0.06 3.59 -2.31
N CYS A 67 1.27 3.67 -2.27
CA CYS A 67 1.98 4.94 -2.07
C CYS A 67 1.77 5.91 -3.25
N VAL A 68 1.70 5.41 -4.49
CA VAL A 68 1.31 6.22 -5.66
C VAL A 68 -0.12 6.74 -5.48
N GLU A 69 -1.04 5.93 -4.98
CA GLU A 69 -2.43 6.34 -4.73
C GLU A 69 -2.52 7.50 -3.73
N PHE A 70 -1.78 7.43 -2.61
CA PHE A 70 -1.64 8.55 -1.67
C PHE A 70 -1.19 9.84 -2.36
N TYR A 71 -0.18 9.73 -3.22
CA TYR A 71 0.31 10.86 -3.98
C TYR A 71 -0.76 11.39 -4.95
N LEU A 72 -1.45 10.52 -5.68
CA LEU A 72 -2.47 10.94 -6.66
C LEU A 72 -3.61 11.72 -5.99
N ILE A 73 -4.05 11.31 -4.80
CA ILE A 73 -5.07 12.02 -4.04
C ILE A 73 -4.59 13.41 -3.61
N LEU A 74 -3.33 13.54 -3.18
CA LEU A 74 -2.78 14.82 -2.74
C LEU A 74 -2.21 15.67 -3.88
N LYS A 75 -2.04 15.10 -5.07
CA LYS A 75 -1.51 15.80 -6.25
C LYS A 75 -2.42 16.96 -6.65
N VAL A 76 -3.74 16.79 -6.54
CA VAL A 76 -4.69 17.88 -6.80
C VAL A 76 -4.59 19.03 -5.80
N ALA A 77 -3.94 18.79 -4.66
CA ALA A 77 -3.61 19.75 -3.61
C ALA A 77 -2.17 20.28 -3.70
N GLY A 78 -1.42 19.96 -4.76
CA GLY A 78 -0.04 20.45 -4.95
C GLY A 78 1.06 19.55 -4.37
N ALA A 79 0.77 18.29 -4.04
CA ALA A 79 1.81 17.36 -3.60
C ALA A 79 2.92 17.19 -4.64
N LYS A 80 4.18 17.12 -4.15
CA LYS A 80 5.37 16.91 -4.98
C LYS A 80 5.65 15.42 -5.15
N LYS A 81 6.23 15.04 -6.30
CA LYS A 81 6.69 13.65 -6.57
C LYS A 81 7.70 13.14 -5.51
N ALA A 82 8.40 14.04 -4.83
CA ALA A 82 9.30 13.70 -3.74
C ALA A 82 8.56 12.97 -2.59
N LEU A 83 7.32 13.35 -2.27
CA LEU A 83 6.51 12.64 -1.27
C LEU A 83 6.24 11.20 -1.70
N MET A 84 5.84 11.00 -2.96
CA MET A 84 5.60 9.67 -3.53
C MET A 84 6.83 8.78 -3.41
N TRP A 85 7.99 9.26 -3.87
CA TRP A 85 9.23 8.48 -3.82
C TRP A 85 9.72 8.23 -2.39
N LYS A 86 9.51 9.17 -1.47
CA LYS A 86 9.79 8.98 -0.05
C LYS A 86 8.96 7.82 0.51
N LEU A 87 7.65 7.81 0.26
CA LEU A 87 6.76 6.74 0.73
C LEU A 87 7.12 5.40 0.09
N ILE A 88 7.40 5.37 -1.22
CA ILE A 88 7.83 4.15 -1.92
C ILE A 88 9.13 3.60 -1.31
N ALA A 89 10.16 4.43 -1.13
CA ALA A 89 11.43 4.00 -0.58
C ALA A 89 11.28 3.42 0.83
N LEU A 90 10.51 4.10 1.70
CA LEU A 90 10.21 3.60 3.04
C LEU A 90 9.44 2.27 2.99
N SER A 91 8.48 2.13 2.07
CA SER A 91 7.70 0.91 1.94
C SER A 91 8.54 -0.28 1.46
N VAL A 92 9.50 -0.04 0.56
CA VAL A 92 10.44 -1.08 0.11
C VAL A 92 11.35 -1.49 1.25
N ILE A 93 11.87 -0.55 2.04
CA ILE A 93 12.68 -0.85 3.22
C ILE A 93 11.89 -1.71 4.21
N MET A 94 10.66 -1.29 4.54
CA MET A 94 9.73 -2.02 5.41
C MET A 94 9.53 -3.46 4.92
N LEU A 95 9.17 -3.65 3.64
CA LEU A 95 8.89 -4.98 3.11
C LEU A 95 10.13 -5.87 2.99
N VAL A 96 11.27 -5.33 2.53
CA VAL A 96 12.51 -6.11 2.42
C VAL A 96 13.00 -6.55 3.79
N THR A 97 13.00 -5.65 4.77
CA THR A 97 13.43 -5.98 6.13
C THR A 97 12.47 -6.95 6.82
N GLY A 98 11.16 -6.80 6.62
CA GLY A 98 10.16 -7.78 7.06
C GLY A 98 10.41 -9.16 6.46
N TYR A 99 10.63 -9.25 5.14
CA TYR A 99 10.91 -10.52 4.47
C TYR A 99 12.16 -11.20 5.01
N LEU A 100 13.23 -10.44 5.20
CA LEU A 100 14.49 -10.94 5.78
C LEU A 100 14.26 -11.50 7.18
N GLY A 101 13.48 -10.84 8.03
CA GLY A 101 13.14 -11.32 9.37
C GLY A 101 12.28 -12.59 9.36
N GLU A 102 11.26 -12.65 8.50
CA GLU A 102 10.32 -13.78 8.47
C GLU A 102 10.91 -15.04 7.81
N THR A 103 11.82 -14.88 6.84
CA THR A 103 12.25 -16.00 5.98
C THR A 103 13.74 -16.33 6.02
N VAL A 104 14.63 -15.34 6.15
CA VAL A 104 16.08 -15.55 5.98
C VAL A 104 16.80 -15.60 7.33
N TYR A 105 16.53 -14.64 8.21
CA TYR A 105 17.22 -14.43 9.48
C TYR A 105 16.27 -14.59 10.66
N ARG A 106 15.61 -15.76 10.75
CA ARG A 106 14.56 -16.04 11.75
C ARG A 106 15.03 -15.90 13.20
N ASP A 107 16.28 -16.27 13.50
CA ASP A 107 16.88 -16.10 14.84
C ASP A 107 17.03 -14.62 15.24
N GLN A 108 16.99 -13.72 14.26
CA GLN A 108 17.08 -12.27 14.41
C GLN A 108 15.77 -11.58 14.04
N ALA A 109 14.64 -12.30 14.02
CA ALA A 109 13.34 -11.78 13.60
C ALA A 109 12.95 -10.49 14.35
N GLN A 110 13.22 -10.41 15.65
CA GLN A 110 12.98 -9.21 16.45
C GLN A 110 13.74 -7.96 15.95
N ILE A 111 14.97 -8.11 15.45
CA ILE A 111 15.80 -7.00 14.97
C ILE A 111 15.26 -6.52 13.61
N TRP A 112 15.05 -7.46 12.69
CA TRP A 112 14.52 -7.15 11.36
C TRP A 112 13.08 -6.63 11.41
N GLY A 113 12.26 -7.18 12.30
CA GLY A 113 10.91 -6.69 12.60
C GLY A 113 10.91 -5.28 13.18
N LEU A 114 11.87 -4.95 14.07
CA LEU A 114 12.01 -3.59 14.58
C LEU A 114 12.38 -2.60 13.46
N ILE A 115 13.30 -2.96 12.57
CA ILE A 115 13.69 -2.09 11.43
C ILE A 115 12.48 -1.88 10.50
N SER A 116 11.75 -2.96 10.19
CA SER A 116 10.51 -2.89 9.40
C SER A 116 9.47 -1.99 10.08
N GLY A 117 9.25 -2.19 11.38
CA GLY A 117 8.31 -1.41 12.19
C GLY A 117 8.68 0.07 12.26
N ILE A 118 9.96 0.41 12.37
CA ILE A 118 10.41 1.81 12.30
C ILE A 118 10.06 2.42 10.94
N ALA A 119 10.36 1.72 9.83
CA ALA A 119 10.02 2.21 8.50
C ALA A 119 8.49 2.41 8.35
N TYR A 120 7.69 1.48 8.85
CA TYR A 120 6.23 1.58 8.92
C TYR A 120 5.77 2.82 9.71
N PHE A 121 6.26 3.03 10.93
CA PHE A 121 5.87 4.18 11.74
C PHE A 121 6.35 5.52 11.16
N VAL A 122 7.46 5.54 10.42
CA VAL A 122 7.89 6.73 9.66
C VAL A 122 6.90 7.03 8.53
N ILE A 123 6.38 6.02 7.82
CA ILE A 123 5.29 6.19 6.84
C ILE A 123 4.05 6.76 7.52
N VAL A 124 3.60 6.14 8.61
CA VAL A 124 2.43 6.60 9.39
C VAL A 124 2.60 8.05 9.83
N TYR A 125 3.77 8.42 10.36
CA TYR A 125 4.06 9.79 10.77
C TYR A 125 3.98 10.76 9.58
N GLU A 126 4.58 10.42 8.44
CA GLU A 126 4.59 11.28 7.25
C GLU A 126 3.16 11.56 6.74
N ILE A 127 2.30 10.54 6.74
CA ILE A 127 0.93 10.66 6.25
C ILE A 127 -0.01 11.34 7.26
N TRP A 128 0.15 11.09 8.56
CA TRP A 128 -0.75 11.62 9.61
C TRP A 128 -0.35 13.00 10.13
N LEU A 129 0.95 13.24 10.31
CA LEU A 129 1.47 14.44 10.99
C LEU A 129 2.43 15.25 10.09
N GLY A 130 2.96 14.63 9.05
CA GLY A 130 3.91 15.24 8.11
C GLY A 130 3.28 16.13 7.04
N GLY A 131 4.01 16.29 5.94
CA GLY A 131 3.62 17.20 4.85
C GLY A 131 2.32 16.80 4.16
N ALA A 132 1.99 15.51 4.14
CA ALA A 132 0.78 15.00 3.51
C ALA A 132 -0.50 15.51 4.18
N ASN A 133 -0.58 15.45 5.51
CA ASN A 133 -1.75 15.93 6.26
C ASN A 133 -1.92 17.44 6.16
N LYS A 134 -0.81 18.22 6.07
CA LYS A 134 -0.88 19.67 5.84
C LYS A 134 -1.55 19.98 4.50
N LEU A 135 -1.08 19.35 3.43
CA LEU A 135 -1.67 19.49 2.08
C LEU A 135 -3.14 19.05 2.05
N ALA A 136 -3.48 17.94 2.71
CA ALA A 136 -4.84 17.46 2.78
C ALA A 136 -5.78 18.43 3.49
N ARG A 137 -5.33 19.06 4.59
CA ARG A 137 -6.10 20.06 5.34
C ARG A 137 -6.31 21.34 4.55
N GLU A 138 -5.29 21.80 3.83
CA GLU A 138 -5.38 22.96 2.94
C GLU A 138 -6.38 22.72 1.79
N ALA A 139 -6.41 21.52 1.23
CA ALA A 139 -7.37 21.16 0.18
C ALA A 139 -8.81 21.01 0.68
N GLY A 140 -8.99 20.47 1.89
CA GLY A 140 -10.31 20.24 2.48
C GLY A 140 -11.20 19.28 1.68
N GLY A 141 -12.50 19.27 2.03
CA GLY A 141 -13.54 18.54 1.31
C GLY A 141 -13.24 17.05 1.08
N ALA A 142 -13.50 16.59 -0.15
CA ALA A 142 -13.32 15.18 -0.53
C ALA A 142 -11.85 14.71 -0.43
N VAL A 143 -10.88 15.59 -0.68
CA VAL A 143 -9.45 15.26 -0.58
C VAL A 143 -9.07 14.94 0.86
N LEU A 144 -9.49 15.78 1.81
CA LEU A 144 -9.24 15.55 3.23
C LEU A 144 -9.92 14.26 3.73
N SER A 145 -11.15 14.01 3.31
CA SER A 145 -11.90 12.80 3.67
C SER A 145 -11.22 11.53 3.14
N ALA A 146 -10.85 11.52 1.86
CA ALA A 146 -10.15 10.40 1.25
C ALA A 146 -8.77 10.17 1.90
N HIS A 147 -8.02 11.25 2.15
CA HIS A 147 -6.73 11.17 2.84
C HIS A 147 -6.87 10.56 4.24
N ARG A 148 -7.84 11.00 5.06
CA ARG A 148 -8.08 10.41 6.39
C ARG A 148 -8.42 8.91 6.32
N THR A 149 -9.21 8.52 5.34
CA THR A 149 -9.59 7.11 5.13
C THR A 149 -8.34 6.27 4.82
N LEU A 150 -7.48 6.75 3.93
CA LEU A 150 -6.23 6.08 3.61
C LEU A 150 -5.26 6.05 4.81
N CYS A 151 -5.20 7.13 5.60
CA CYS A 151 -4.38 7.19 6.81
C CYS A 151 -4.80 6.15 7.86
N TRP A 152 -6.10 5.93 8.03
CA TRP A 152 -6.62 4.85 8.87
C TRP A 152 -6.35 3.47 8.30
N PHE A 153 -6.47 3.31 6.98
CA PHE A 153 -6.15 2.06 6.31
C PHE A 153 -4.67 1.69 6.49
N VAL A 154 -3.74 2.64 6.42
CA VAL A 154 -2.33 2.37 6.70
C VAL A 154 -2.12 2.10 8.19
N LEU A 155 -2.67 2.92 9.09
CA LEU A 155 -2.41 2.75 10.53
C LEU A 155 -2.99 1.46 11.12
N VAL A 156 -4.22 1.10 10.77
CA VAL A 156 -4.92 -0.05 11.34
C VAL A 156 -4.85 -1.23 10.39
N GLY A 157 -5.10 -0.98 9.11
CA GLY A 157 -5.13 -2.03 8.10
C GLY A 157 -3.76 -2.64 7.80
N TRP A 158 -2.64 -1.92 8.02
CA TRP A 158 -1.31 -2.53 7.88
C TRP A 158 -0.79 -3.16 9.18
N ALA A 159 -1.26 -2.68 10.35
CA ALA A 159 -0.83 -3.21 11.65
C ALA A 159 -1.25 -4.66 11.92
N ILE A 160 -2.18 -5.21 11.12
CA ILE A 160 -2.56 -6.63 11.19
C ILE A 160 -1.54 -7.55 10.52
N TYR A 161 -0.63 -7.01 9.71
CA TYR A 161 0.45 -7.77 9.10
C TYR A 161 1.66 -7.76 10.04
N PRO A 162 2.30 -8.92 10.25
CA PRO A 162 3.43 -9.07 11.17
C PRO A 162 4.67 -8.29 10.72
#